data_AF-A0A419I787-F1
#
_entry.id   AF-A0A419I787-F1
#
_cell.length_a   1.000
_cell.length_b   1.000
_cell.length_c   1.000
_cell.angle_alpha   90.00
_cell.angle_beta   90.00
_cell.angle_gamma   90.00
#
_symmetry.space_group_name_H-M   'P 1'
#
loop_
_entity.id
_entity.type
_entity.pdbx_description
1 polymer ?
#
loop_
_entity_poly.entity_id
_entity_poly.type
_entity_poly.pdbx_seq_one_letter_code
_entity_poly.pdbx_strand_id
1 'polypeptide(L)'
;MTNRVRTARRAATRALLLVVAVLGLELVVTGAASADPSSTSWIKLRMCESSGRYSINTGNGYYGAYQFDLPTWRSVGGGGRPDQASPREQDYRALYLYRMRGWQPWECGGKLGLSGDRDARSKRVPSYDESAYIGGSGLPAPPATQPGPAPAPPSGGMPDWPGLVYAYGDCAPALRTFQLRMNAFGYGFSGTGCYYDKTRTAVLDLQNANGINDSGRLGPKTWKAAWEGKAPR
;
A
#
# COMPACT_ATOMS: atom_id res chain seq x y z
N MET A 1 -62.35 21.57 -69.82
CA MET A 1 -61.10 21.53 -70.59
C MET A 1 -60.16 20.52 -69.94
N THR A 2 -59.70 19.52 -70.72
CA THR A 2 -58.50 18.64 -70.57
C THR A 2 -58.28 17.88 -69.23
N ASN A 3 -57.98 16.58 -69.14
CA ASN A 3 -57.66 15.54 -70.12
C ASN A 3 -57.72 14.13 -69.47
N ARG A 4 -57.64 13.11 -70.32
CA ARG A 4 -57.87 11.67 -70.17
C ARG A 4 -57.06 10.87 -69.13
N VAL A 5 -57.70 9.78 -68.72
CA VAL A 5 -57.23 8.47 -68.21
C VAL A 5 -55.86 8.00 -68.72
N ARG A 6 -55.10 7.33 -67.82
CA ARG A 6 -54.22 6.13 -67.99
C ARG A 6 -53.05 6.28 -66.99
N THR A 7 -52.63 5.34 -66.15
CA THR A 7 -52.56 3.88 -66.27
C THR A 7 -52.25 3.33 -64.86
N ALA A 8 -52.91 2.24 -64.45
CA ALA A 8 -52.44 1.42 -63.34
C ALA A 8 -51.13 0.71 -63.72
N ARG A 9 -50.13 0.65 -62.82
CA ARG A 9 -49.23 -0.50 -62.66
C ARG A 9 -48.37 -0.40 -61.39
N ARG A 10 -48.61 -1.39 -60.53
CA ARG A 10 -47.66 -2.14 -59.67
C ARG A 10 -47.29 -1.53 -58.31
N ALA A 11 -47.89 -2.15 -57.31
CA ALA A 11 -47.45 -2.22 -55.93
C ALA A 11 -45.99 -2.69 -55.81
N ALA A 12 -45.25 -2.07 -54.89
CA ALA A 12 -44.28 -2.74 -54.03
C ALA A 12 -43.92 -1.78 -52.88
N THR A 13 -44.66 -1.94 -51.79
CA THR A 13 -44.34 -1.40 -50.46
C THR A 13 -42.93 -1.85 -50.08
N ARG A 14 -42.01 -0.90 -49.89
CA ARG A 14 -40.81 -1.11 -49.08
C ARG A 14 -40.70 0.05 -48.12
N ALA A 15 -41.09 -0.22 -46.88
CA ALA A 15 -40.93 0.67 -45.75
C ALA A 15 -39.43 0.99 -45.61
N LEU A 16 -39.07 2.25 -45.85
CA LEU A 16 -37.74 2.74 -45.52
C LEU A 16 -37.74 3.01 -44.01
N LEU A 17 -37.31 2.03 -43.23
CA LEU A 17 -36.98 2.21 -41.82
C LEU A 17 -35.81 3.18 -41.74
N LEU A 18 -36.08 4.44 -41.39
CA LEU A 18 -35.05 5.38 -40.95
C LEU A 18 -34.58 4.92 -39.56
N VAL A 19 -33.63 3.99 -39.52
CA VAL A 19 -32.85 3.70 -38.32
C VAL A 19 -31.93 4.89 -38.11
N VAL A 20 -32.35 5.83 -37.26
CA VAL A 20 -31.45 6.84 -36.71
C VAL A 20 -30.49 6.10 -35.78
N ALA A 21 -29.33 5.71 -36.32
CA ALA A 21 -28.21 5.28 -35.49
C ALA A 21 -27.75 6.51 -34.70
N VAL A 22 -28.24 6.64 -33.47
CA VAL A 22 -27.65 7.55 -32.50
C VAL A 22 -26.23 7.04 -32.28
N LEU A 23 -25.25 7.69 -32.92
CA LEU A 23 -23.85 7.55 -32.58
C LEU A 23 -23.70 8.14 -31.17
N GLY A 24 -23.99 7.32 -30.16
CA GLY A 24 -23.63 7.60 -28.79
C GLY A 24 -22.11 7.68 -28.75
N LEU A 25 -21.58 8.89 -28.65
CA LEU A 25 -20.20 9.09 -28.26
C LEU A 25 -20.11 8.65 -26.79
N GLU A 26 -19.84 7.37 -26.56
CA GLU A 26 -19.43 6.91 -25.25
C GLU A 26 -18.06 7.51 -24.96
N LEU A 27 -18.07 8.61 -24.21
CA LEU A 27 -16.87 9.13 -23.56
C LEU A 27 -16.46 8.09 -22.52
N VAL A 28 -15.59 7.15 -22.92
CA VAL A 28 -14.83 6.34 -21.97
C VAL A 28 -13.90 7.30 -21.24
N VAL A 29 -14.35 7.81 -20.09
CA VAL A 29 -13.48 8.51 -19.15
C VAL A 29 -12.55 7.44 -18.58
N THR A 30 -11.43 7.22 -19.24
CA THR A 30 -10.33 6.45 -18.68
C THR A 30 -9.84 7.25 -17.47
N GLY A 31 -10.25 6.82 -16.28
CA GLY A 31 -9.69 7.34 -15.04
C GLY A 31 -8.17 7.17 -15.14
N ALA A 32 -7.42 8.28 -15.06
CA ALA A 32 -5.97 8.22 -15.06
C ALA A 32 -5.54 7.32 -13.90
N ALA A 33 -4.91 6.19 -14.21
CA ALA A 33 -4.34 5.34 -13.18
C ALA A 33 -3.35 6.19 -12.39
N SER A 34 -3.57 6.37 -11.08
CA SER A 34 -2.58 6.99 -10.21
C SER A 34 -1.30 6.16 -10.28
N ALA A 35 -0.17 6.76 -10.64
CA ALA A 35 1.11 6.14 -10.39
C ALA A 35 1.67 6.80 -9.15
N ASP A 36 1.23 6.34 -7.99
CA ASP A 36 1.85 6.66 -6.70
C ASP A 36 2.99 5.68 -6.40
N PRO A 37 3.86 6.00 -5.43
CA PRO A 37 4.94 5.11 -5.06
C PRO A 37 4.41 3.78 -4.56
N SER A 38 5.15 2.70 -4.81
CA SER A 38 4.81 1.39 -4.30
C SER A 38 4.68 1.39 -2.77
N SER A 39 3.86 0.48 -2.23
CA SER A 39 3.77 0.26 -0.77
C SER A 39 5.14 -0.02 -0.16
N THR A 40 6.00 -0.78 -0.86
CA THR A 40 7.38 -1.04 -0.48
C THR A 40 8.20 0.25 -0.29
N SER A 41 8.08 1.24 -1.18
CA SER A 41 8.76 2.53 -1.06
C SER A 41 8.33 3.27 0.21
N TRP A 42 7.03 3.26 0.51
CA TRP A 42 6.49 3.88 1.72
C TRP A 42 6.92 3.18 3.00
N ILE A 43 6.98 1.84 3.01
CA ILE A 43 7.49 1.10 4.15
C ILE A 43 8.98 1.41 4.37
N LYS A 44 9.81 1.41 3.31
CA LYS A 44 11.22 1.79 3.40
C LYS A 44 11.39 3.18 4.00
N LEU A 45 10.59 4.15 3.56
CA LEU A 45 10.59 5.51 4.11
C LEU A 45 10.30 5.49 5.61
N ARG A 46 9.15 4.94 6.05
CA ARG A 46 8.78 4.90 7.48
C ARG A 46 9.80 4.17 8.35
N MET A 47 10.45 3.13 7.82
CA MET A 47 11.48 2.40 8.54
C MET A 47 12.74 3.24 8.77
N CYS A 48 13.16 3.98 7.76
CA CYS A 48 14.27 4.92 7.91
C CYS A 48 13.91 6.08 8.85
N GLU A 49 12.69 6.64 8.74
CA GLU A 49 12.25 7.79 9.53
C GLU A 49 12.03 7.46 11.01
N SER A 50 11.36 6.35 11.32
CA SER A 50 10.85 6.07 12.67
C SER A 50 10.97 4.61 13.11
N SER A 51 11.63 3.76 12.31
CA SER A 51 11.51 2.30 12.43
C SER A 51 10.05 1.80 12.36
N GLY A 52 9.20 2.50 11.60
CA GLY A 52 7.81 2.12 11.36
C GLY A 52 6.84 2.40 12.53
N ARG A 53 7.20 3.30 13.44
CA ARG A 53 6.44 3.56 14.69
C ARG A 53 5.50 4.76 14.54
N TYR A 54 4.21 4.50 14.33
CA TYR A 54 3.20 5.57 14.18
C TYR A 54 2.98 6.44 15.42
N SER A 55 3.19 5.92 16.61
CA SER A 55 3.00 6.66 17.86
C SER A 55 4.31 7.19 18.44
N ILE A 56 5.39 7.25 17.64
CA ILE A 56 6.68 7.72 18.15
C ILE A 56 6.65 9.23 18.38
N ASN A 57 7.16 9.63 19.54
CA ASN A 57 7.46 11.01 19.88
C ASN A 57 8.67 10.97 20.83
N THR A 58 9.83 11.36 20.31
CA THR A 58 11.10 11.37 21.06
C THR A 58 11.41 12.73 21.68
N GLY A 59 10.54 13.74 21.46
CA GLY A 59 10.81 15.13 21.85
C GLY A 59 11.71 15.89 20.87
N ASN A 60 12.04 15.34 19.71
CA ASN A 60 12.92 15.97 18.70
C ASN A 60 12.21 16.97 17.76
N GLY A 61 10.93 17.29 18.02
CA GLY A 61 10.13 18.20 17.19
C GLY A 61 9.45 17.55 15.98
N TYR A 62 9.67 16.25 15.75
CA TYR A 62 9.05 15.47 14.69
C TYR A 62 8.23 14.32 15.28
N TYR A 63 7.15 13.94 14.60
CA TYR A 63 6.14 13.05 15.17
C TYR A 63 5.71 11.96 14.20
N GLY A 64 5.43 10.79 14.76
CA GLY A 64 4.79 9.66 14.08
C GLY A 64 5.66 8.97 13.03
N ALA A 65 5.06 8.09 12.24
CA ALA A 65 5.80 7.14 11.42
C ALA A 65 6.64 7.80 10.31
N TYR A 66 6.23 8.99 9.89
CA TYR A 66 6.82 9.76 8.80
C TYR A 66 7.64 10.95 9.30
N GLN A 67 7.82 11.07 10.62
CA GLN A 67 8.55 12.17 11.25
C GLN A 67 8.10 13.54 10.74
N PHE A 68 6.79 13.81 10.76
CA PHE A 68 6.26 15.12 10.39
C PHE A 68 6.61 16.17 11.43
N ASP A 69 7.02 17.36 11.01
CA ASP A 69 6.91 18.56 11.84
C ASP A 69 5.47 19.12 11.84
N LEU A 70 5.11 19.90 12.86
CA LEU A 70 3.74 20.42 13.01
C LEU A 70 3.31 21.40 11.89
N PRO A 71 4.14 22.38 11.47
CA PRO A 71 3.82 23.21 10.31
C PRO A 71 3.50 22.42 9.04
N THR A 72 4.32 21.42 8.70
CA THR A 72 4.15 20.58 7.52
C THR A 72 2.90 19.72 7.64
N TRP A 73 2.65 19.10 8.80
CA TRP A 73 1.42 18.36 9.08
C TRP A 73 0.15 19.20 8.84
N ARG A 74 0.13 20.43 9.36
CA ARG A 74 -0.98 21.37 9.17
C ARG A 74 -1.12 21.82 7.72
N SER A 75 0.00 21.95 6.99
CA SER A 75 -0.02 22.36 5.58
C SER A 75 -0.74 21.36 4.66
N VAL A 76 -0.82 20.09 5.07
CA VAL A 76 -1.59 19.04 4.38
C VAL A 76 -2.91 18.74 5.09
N GLY A 77 -3.38 19.64 5.96
CA GLY A 77 -4.69 19.61 6.63
C GLY A 77 -4.77 18.72 7.87
N GLY A 78 -3.64 18.27 8.41
CA GLY A 78 -3.59 17.48 9.63
C GLY A 78 -3.96 18.30 10.87
N GLY A 79 -4.83 17.73 11.71
CA GLY A 79 -5.17 18.27 13.03
C GLY A 79 -4.30 17.69 14.15
N GLY A 80 -4.17 18.40 15.28
CA GLY A 80 -3.42 17.91 16.45
C GLY A 80 -1.94 17.61 16.15
N ARG A 81 -1.40 16.55 16.78
CA ARG A 81 -0.05 16.05 16.49
C ARG A 81 -0.09 14.73 15.70
N PRO A 82 0.86 14.51 14.77
CA PRO A 82 0.92 13.26 13.99
C PRO A 82 1.00 11.99 14.83
N ASP A 83 1.75 11.98 15.94
CA ASP A 83 1.92 10.80 16.83
C ASP A 83 0.62 10.33 17.50
N GLN A 84 -0.37 11.22 17.58
CA GLN A 84 -1.69 10.96 18.15
C GLN A 84 -2.72 10.59 17.08
N ALA A 85 -2.40 10.81 15.81
CA ALA A 85 -3.27 10.50 14.69
C ALA A 85 -3.24 9.00 14.37
N SER A 86 -4.36 8.48 13.85
CA SER A 86 -4.43 7.09 13.41
C SER A 86 -3.39 6.80 12.32
N PRO A 87 -2.91 5.55 12.17
CA PRO A 87 -2.02 5.19 11.07
C PRO A 87 -2.57 5.56 9.69
N ARG A 88 -3.87 5.34 9.46
CA ARG A 88 -4.55 5.70 8.21
C ARG A 88 -4.47 7.21 7.93
N GLU A 89 -4.61 8.04 8.97
CA GLU A 89 -4.49 9.50 8.85
C GLU A 89 -3.06 9.89 8.48
N GLN A 90 -2.06 9.30 9.13
CA GLN A 90 -0.65 9.59 8.82
C GLN A 90 -0.29 9.18 7.38
N ASP A 91 -0.73 7.99 6.94
CA ASP A 91 -0.51 7.49 5.57
C ASP A 91 -1.18 8.38 4.52
N TYR A 92 -2.42 8.82 4.80
CA TYR A 92 -3.16 9.76 3.97
C TYR A 92 -2.41 11.09 3.80
N ARG A 93 -1.98 11.69 4.91
CA ARG A 93 -1.27 12.98 4.89
C ARG A 93 0.12 12.86 4.27
N ALA A 94 0.80 11.72 4.46
CA ALA A 94 2.06 11.43 3.79
C ALA A 94 1.88 11.34 2.28
N LEU A 95 0.86 10.63 1.79
CA LEU A 95 0.52 10.58 0.37
C LEU A 95 0.20 11.97 -0.17
N TYR A 96 -0.58 12.76 0.57
CA TYR A 96 -0.91 14.11 0.15
C TYR A 96 0.35 14.99 0.06
N LEU A 97 1.23 14.94 1.06
CA LEU A 97 2.48 15.68 1.06
C LEU A 97 3.38 15.27 -0.13
N TYR A 98 3.46 13.97 -0.43
CA TYR A 98 4.19 13.47 -1.58
C TYR A 98 3.62 14.00 -2.90
N ARG A 99 2.29 13.97 -3.07
CA ARG A 99 1.66 14.54 -4.28
C ARG A 99 1.85 16.06 -4.38
N MET A 100 2.13 16.74 -3.27
CA MET A 100 2.46 18.17 -3.27
C MET A 100 3.94 18.45 -3.58
N ARG A 101 4.88 17.64 -3.06
CA ARG A 101 6.31 18.02 -3.01
C ARG A 101 7.28 16.94 -3.54
N GLY A 102 6.77 15.75 -3.85
CA GLY A 102 7.56 14.55 -4.04
C GLY A 102 8.23 14.12 -2.74
N TRP A 103 9.35 13.39 -2.82
CA TRP A 103 10.11 12.92 -1.65
C TRP A 103 10.89 14.00 -0.90
N GLN A 104 10.95 15.23 -1.42
CA GLN A 104 11.79 16.31 -0.86
C GLN A 104 11.62 16.60 0.63
N PRO A 105 10.41 16.48 1.24
CA PRO A 105 10.24 16.73 2.67
C PRO A 105 10.93 15.70 3.59
N TRP A 106 11.36 14.55 3.04
CA TRP A 106 11.92 13.46 3.82
C TRP A 106 13.39 13.24 3.48
N GLU A 107 14.27 13.46 4.46
CA GLU A 107 15.70 13.18 4.31
C GLU A 107 15.95 11.70 3.98
N CYS A 108 15.19 10.80 4.59
CA CYS A 108 15.26 9.37 4.29
C CYS A 108 14.83 9.03 2.86
N GLY A 109 13.93 9.81 2.26
CA GLY A 109 13.57 9.65 0.85
C GLY A 109 14.79 9.81 -0.06
N GLY A 110 15.62 10.83 0.22
CA GLY A 110 16.90 11.04 -0.45
C GLY A 110 17.93 9.94 -0.16
N LYS A 111 18.12 9.58 1.12
CA LYS A 111 19.08 8.51 1.52
C LYS A 111 18.77 7.16 0.89
N LEU A 112 17.48 6.85 0.71
CA LEU A 112 17.01 5.61 0.10
C LEU A 112 17.00 5.65 -1.43
N GLY A 113 17.33 6.79 -2.05
CA GLY A 113 17.28 6.97 -3.50
C GLY A 113 15.87 6.81 -4.07
N LEU A 114 14.83 7.16 -3.31
CA LEU A 114 13.46 7.09 -3.80
C LEU A 114 13.25 8.16 -4.87
N SER A 115 12.91 7.72 -6.08
CA SER A 115 12.56 8.61 -7.19
C SER A 115 11.07 8.94 -7.19
N GLY A 116 10.73 10.16 -7.59
CA GLY A 116 9.35 10.55 -7.82
C GLY A 116 8.81 9.96 -9.12
N ASP A 117 7.53 9.60 -9.11
CA ASP A 117 6.74 9.23 -10.28
C ASP A 117 5.96 10.43 -10.83
N ARG A 118 5.01 10.20 -11.75
CA ARG A 118 4.16 11.26 -12.32
C ARG A 118 3.25 11.94 -11.31
N ASP A 119 2.94 11.30 -10.19
CA ASP A 119 2.08 11.89 -9.17
C ASP A 119 2.86 12.74 -8.16
N ALA A 120 4.19 12.62 -8.12
CA ALA A 120 5.03 13.57 -7.42
C ALA A 120 4.77 14.99 -7.94
N ARG A 121 4.36 15.89 -7.04
CA ARG A 121 4.03 17.30 -7.35
C ARG A 121 2.83 17.50 -8.29
N SER A 122 2.00 16.47 -8.47
CA SER A 122 0.72 16.58 -9.21
C SER A 122 -0.30 17.51 -8.56
N LYS A 123 -0.14 17.79 -7.25
CA LYS A 123 -1.09 18.53 -6.40
C LYS A 123 -2.47 17.87 -6.27
N ARG A 124 -2.61 16.60 -6.68
CA ARG A 124 -3.86 15.86 -6.53
C ARG A 124 -4.09 15.54 -5.06
N VAL A 125 -5.24 15.95 -4.53
CA VAL A 125 -5.66 15.61 -3.16
C VAL A 125 -6.06 14.13 -3.13
N PRO A 126 -5.46 13.30 -2.26
CA PRO A 126 -5.88 11.91 -2.15
C PRO A 126 -7.25 11.74 -1.53
N SER A 127 -7.86 10.58 -1.78
CA SER A 127 -8.87 10.01 -0.90
C SER A 127 -8.22 9.08 0.14
N TYR A 128 -8.93 8.77 1.22
CA TYR A 128 -8.42 7.78 2.18
C TYR A 128 -8.28 6.38 1.58
N ASP A 129 -9.13 6.02 0.62
CA ASP A 129 -9.08 4.72 -0.04
C ASP A 129 -7.85 4.61 -0.95
N GLU A 130 -7.49 5.71 -1.62
CA GLU A 130 -6.24 5.80 -2.38
C GLU A 130 -5.00 5.65 -1.48
N SER A 131 -5.07 6.02 -0.20
CA SER A 131 -3.95 5.86 0.74
C SER A 131 -3.88 4.49 1.41
N ALA A 132 -4.92 3.67 1.33
CA ALA A 132 -5.02 2.43 2.13
C ALA A 132 -3.90 1.42 1.82
N TYR A 133 -3.39 1.40 0.59
CA TYR A 133 -2.32 0.48 0.18
C TYR A 133 -0.97 0.78 0.88
N ILE A 134 -0.79 2.02 1.34
CA ILE A 134 0.44 2.51 1.99
C ILE A 134 0.64 1.82 3.35
N GLY A 135 -0.44 1.59 4.11
CA GLY A 135 -0.41 0.98 5.44
C GLY A 135 -0.05 -0.52 5.47
N GLY A 136 0.03 -1.17 4.31
CA GLY A 136 0.44 -2.58 4.21
C GLY A 136 -0.64 -3.62 4.58
N SER A 137 -1.90 -3.22 4.78
CA SER A 137 -3.00 -4.16 5.06
C SER A 137 -3.74 -4.66 3.83
N GLY A 138 -3.66 -4.00 2.67
CA GLY A 138 -4.41 -4.38 1.46
C GLY A 138 -5.93 -4.42 1.63
N LEU A 139 -6.44 -4.03 2.81
CA LEU A 139 -7.85 -4.00 3.18
C LEU A 139 -8.22 -2.55 3.53
N PRO A 140 -9.41 -2.08 3.14
CA PRO A 140 -9.96 -0.82 3.65
C PRO A 140 -9.99 -0.88 5.17
N ALA A 141 -9.34 0.08 5.82
CA ALA A 141 -9.43 0.23 7.27
C ALA A 141 -10.88 0.59 7.66
N PRO A 142 -11.41 0.08 8.79
CA PRO A 142 -12.71 0.53 9.31
C PRO A 142 -12.76 2.05 9.48
N PRO A 143 -13.94 2.68 9.45
CA PRO A 143 -14.10 4.11 9.66
C PRO A 143 -13.43 4.58 10.96
N ALA A 144 -12.90 5.80 10.94
CA ALA A 144 -12.16 6.41 12.04
C ALA A 144 -13.03 6.59 13.28
N THR A 145 -13.11 5.55 14.10
CA THR A 145 -13.48 5.59 15.51
C THR A 145 -12.82 4.35 16.12
N GLN A 146 -12.10 4.53 17.23
CA GLN A 146 -11.35 3.55 18.03
C GLN A 146 -9.82 3.54 17.81
N PRO A 147 -9.02 3.81 18.87
CA PRO A 147 -7.64 3.32 18.96
C PRO A 147 -7.71 1.80 19.17
N GLY A 148 -7.46 1.03 18.11
CA GLY A 148 -7.47 -0.42 18.15
C GLY A 148 -6.12 -1.01 18.57
N PRO A 149 -6.08 -2.10 19.36
CA PRO A 149 -4.85 -2.82 19.68
C PRO A 149 -4.20 -3.41 18.41
N ALA A 150 -2.89 -3.67 18.49
CA ALA A 150 -2.10 -4.26 17.41
C ALA A 150 -2.81 -5.49 16.79
N PRO A 151 -2.76 -5.67 15.46
CA PRO A 151 -3.38 -6.82 14.82
C PRO A 151 -2.87 -8.11 15.45
N ALA A 152 -3.79 -8.99 15.85
CA ALA A 152 -3.44 -10.31 16.33
C ALA A 152 -2.63 -11.07 15.25
N PRO A 153 -1.72 -11.98 15.62
CA PRO A 153 -1.05 -12.85 14.66
C PRO A 153 -2.09 -13.57 13.81
N PRO A 154 -1.83 -13.85 12.52
CA PRO A 154 -2.72 -14.68 11.73
C PRO A 154 -2.85 -16.05 12.41
N SER A 155 -4.05 -16.36 12.91
CA SER A 155 -4.44 -17.62 13.55
C SER A 155 -4.85 -18.70 12.54
N GLY A 156 -4.44 -18.56 11.28
CA GLY A 156 -4.61 -19.57 10.22
C GLY A 156 -3.41 -20.51 10.12
N GLY A 157 -3.60 -21.67 9.48
CA GLY A 157 -2.52 -22.61 9.15
C GLY A 157 -1.37 -21.97 8.36
N MET A 158 -0.25 -22.70 8.20
CA MET A 158 0.93 -22.19 7.49
C MET A 158 0.55 -21.67 6.10
N PRO A 159 0.83 -20.39 5.77
CA PRO A 159 0.61 -19.87 4.43
C PRO A 159 1.59 -20.49 3.42
N ASP A 160 1.16 -20.57 2.16
CA ASP A 160 2.02 -20.98 1.06
C ASP A 160 3.27 -20.10 0.95
N TRP A 161 4.37 -20.72 0.52
CA TRP A 161 5.63 -20.01 0.31
C TRP A 161 5.50 -18.98 -0.83
N PRO A 162 5.82 -17.70 -0.62
CA PRO A 162 5.68 -16.63 -1.62
C PRO A 162 6.63 -16.70 -2.83
N GLY A 163 7.51 -17.70 -2.91
CA GLY A 163 8.40 -17.90 -4.07
C GLY A 163 9.66 -17.03 -4.11
N LEU A 164 9.89 -16.16 -3.12
CA LEU A 164 11.04 -15.23 -3.09
C LEU A 164 11.90 -15.44 -1.85
N VAL A 165 13.23 -15.57 -2.03
CA VAL A 165 14.17 -15.56 -0.91
C VAL A 165 14.43 -14.13 -0.48
N TYR A 166 14.08 -13.80 0.76
CA TYR A 166 14.26 -12.45 1.30
C TYR A 166 15.59 -12.28 2.03
N ALA A 167 16.20 -11.11 1.89
CA ALA A 167 17.43 -10.70 2.52
C ALA A 167 17.33 -9.27 3.06
N TYR A 168 18.40 -8.82 3.73
CA TYR A 168 18.47 -7.49 4.33
C TYR A 168 18.13 -6.38 3.32
N GLY A 169 17.20 -5.49 3.69
CA GLY A 169 16.71 -4.39 2.87
C GLY A 169 15.45 -4.69 2.05
N ASP A 170 15.04 -5.96 1.94
CA ASP A 170 13.81 -6.33 1.27
C ASP A 170 12.58 -5.91 2.08
N CYS A 171 11.54 -5.45 1.40
CA CYS A 171 10.24 -5.27 2.04
C CYS A 171 9.13 -5.90 1.20
N ALA A 172 8.30 -6.72 1.85
CA ALA A 172 7.23 -7.47 1.22
C ALA A 172 6.10 -7.79 2.21
N PRO A 173 4.85 -7.94 1.74
CA PRO A 173 3.74 -8.40 2.59
C PRO A 173 4.02 -9.73 3.30
N ALA A 174 4.70 -10.67 2.63
CA ALA A 174 5.06 -11.95 3.25
C ALA A 174 6.04 -11.79 4.43
N LEU A 175 6.95 -10.80 4.39
CA LEU A 175 7.83 -10.51 5.52
C LEU A 175 7.04 -10.01 6.73
N ARG A 176 5.94 -9.30 6.52
CA ARG A 176 5.04 -8.88 7.62
C ARG A 176 4.39 -10.11 8.23
N THR A 177 3.92 -11.04 7.42
CA THR A 177 3.35 -12.32 7.88
C THR A 177 4.37 -13.10 8.70
N PHE A 178 5.60 -13.27 8.20
CA PHE A 178 6.68 -13.91 8.95
C PHE A 178 6.96 -13.20 10.28
N GLN A 179 7.12 -11.88 10.26
CA GLN A 179 7.39 -11.09 11.47
C GLN A 179 6.29 -11.24 12.52
N LEU A 180 5.02 -11.12 12.13
CA LEU A 180 3.89 -11.29 13.05
C LEU A 180 3.83 -12.73 13.56
N ARG A 181 4.18 -13.74 12.74
CA ARG A 181 4.28 -15.13 13.18
C ARG A 181 5.38 -15.31 14.24
N MET A 182 6.55 -14.70 14.05
CA MET A 182 7.65 -14.79 15.02
C MET A 182 7.31 -14.20 16.40
N ASN A 183 6.22 -13.43 16.55
CA ASN A 183 5.73 -13.00 17.86
C ASN A 183 5.28 -14.17 18.74
N ALA A 184 4.89 -15.30 18.15
CA ALA A 184 4.63 -16.52 18.90
C ALA A 184 5.88 -17.06 19.62
N PHE A 185 7.07 -16.63 19.19
CA PHE A 185 8.35 -16.93 19.83
C PHE A 185 8.91 -15.74 20.63
N GLY A 186 8.10 -14.73 20.93
CA GLY A 186 8.48 -13.63 21.84
C GLY A 186 9.19 -12.44 21.20
N TYR A 187 9.36 -12.40 19.87
CA TYR A 187 10.14 -11.33 19.23
C TYR A 187 9.49 -9.93 19.28
N GLY A 188 8.17 -9.81 19.44
CA GLY A 188 7.50 -8.51 19.55
C GLY A 188 7.68 -7.59 18.32
N PHE A 189 7.55 -8.13 17.13
CA PHE A 189 7.44 -7.39 15.88
C PHE A 189 6.11 -6.67 15.75
N SER A 190 6.14 -5.45 15.25
CA SER A 190 4.94 -4.72 14.78
C SER A 190 4.49 -5.15 13.38
N GLY A 191 5.20 -6.09 12.74
CA GLY A 191 4.90 -6.57 11.38
C GLY A 191 5.26 -5.56 10.29
N THR A 192 6.35 -4.82 10.42
CA THR A 192 6.79 -3.79 9.46
C THR A 192 6.79 -4.24 7.99
N GLY A 193 7.03 -5.53 7.72
CA GLY A 193 7.18 -6.06 6.38
C GLY A 193 8.55 -5.85 5.76
N CYS A 194 9.53 -5.31 6.51
CA CYS A 194 10.90 -5.14 6.01
C CYS A 194 11.92 -6.00 6.76
N TYR A 195 12.84 -6.58 6.00
CA TYR A 195 13.92 -7.41 6.49
C TYR A 195 15.10 -6.52 6.92
N TYR A 196 15.14 -6.13 8.19
CA TYR A 196 16.28 -5.43 8.80
C TYR A 196 16.86 -6.23 9.98
N ASP A 197 17.66 -5.60 10.84
CA ASP A 197 18.43 -6.28 11.90
C ASP A 197 17.58 -7.21 12.75
N LYS A 198 16.45 -6.73 13.29
CA LYS A 198 15.58 -7.55 14.13
C LYS A 198 15.04 -8.79 13.40
N THR A 199 14.67 -8.65 12.12
CA THR A 199 14.21 -9.78 11.30
C THR A 199 15.34 -10.72 10.94
N ARG A 200 16.53 -10.18 10.66
CA ARG A 200 17.74 -10.97 10.40
C ARG A 200 18.11 -11.82 11.61
N THR A 201 18.10 -11.24 12.81
CA THR A 201 18.30 -11.96 14.08
C THR A 201 17.30 -13.10 14.21
N ALA A 202 16.00 -12.80 14.10
CA ALA A 202 14.96 -13.82 14.21
C ALA A 202 15.10 -14.96 13.17
N VAL A 203 15.54 -14.64 11.95
CA VAL A 203 15.82 -15.64 10.92
C VAL A 203 17.03 -16.49 11.26
N LEU A 204 18.13 -15.89 11.72
CA LEU A 204 19.34 -16.62 12.12
C LEU A 204 19.04 -17.55 13.29
N ASP A 205 18.36 -17.05 14.33
CA ASP A 205 18.01 -17.83 15.51
C ASP A 205 17.10 -19.02 15.14
N LEU A 206 16.14 -18.81 14.23
CA LEU A 206 15.27 -19.86 13.72
C LEU A 206 16.02 -20.87 12.84
N GLN A 207 16.97 -20.41 12.02
CA GLN A 207 17.82 -21.29 11.22
C GLN A 207 18.65 -22.20 12.12
N ASN A 208 19.31 -21.61 13.12
CA ASN A 208 20.15 -22.32 14.06
C ASN A 208 19.37 -23.37 14.87
N ALA A 209 18.20 -22.99 15.42
CA ALA A 209 17.34 -23.88 16.20
C ALA A 209 16.79 -25.09 15.40
N ASN A 210 16.74 -24.96 14.07
CA ASN A 210 16.18 -25.97 13.17
C ASN A 210 17.21 -26.67 12.28
N GLY A 211 18.51 -26.44 12.49
CA GLY A 211 19.57 -27.05 11.68
C GLY A 211 19.52 -26.64 10.20
N ILE A 212 19.00 -25.45 9.91
CA ILE A 212 19.02 -24.85 8.58
C ILE A 212 20.32 -24.07 8.46
N ASN A 213 20.92 -24.01 7.26
CA ASN A 213 22.11 -23.18 7.05
C ASN A 213 21.85 -21.72 7.46
N ASP A 214 22.69 -21.19 8.36
CA ASP A 214 22.62 -19.86 9.00
C ASP A 214 22.98 -18.71 8.04
N SER A 215 22.40 -18.74 6.84
CA SER A 215 22.62 -17.76 5.78
C SER A 215 22.11 -16.35 6.12
N GLY A 216 21.24 -16.23 7.12
CA GLY A 216 20.54 -14.97 7.42
C GLY A 216 19.64 -14.52 6.27
N ARG A 217 19.17 -15.45 5.43
CA ARG A 217 18.19 -15.22 4.36
C ARG A 217 16.92 -16.02 4.66
N LEU A 218 15.76 -15.39 4.53
CA LEU A 218 14.48 -16.09 4.70
C LEU A 218 14.11 -16.78 3.39
N GLY A 219 14.35 -18.09 3.34
CA GLY A 219 13.94 -18.98 2.25
C GLY A 219 12.83 -19.95 2.68
N PRO A 220 12.42 -20.88 1.79
CA PRO A 220 11.27 -21.76 2.02
C PRO A 220 11.42 -22.66 3.25
N LYS A 221 12.65 -23.12 3.55
CA LYS A 221 12.93 -23.94 4.75
C LYS A 221 12.73 -23.13 6.04
N THR A 222 13.25 -21.90 6.08
CA THR A 222 13.11 -21.01 7.24
C THR A 222 11.67 -20.55 7.41
N TRP A 223 10.95 -20.30 6.31
CA TRP A 223 9.50 -20.04 6.36
C TRP A 223 8.75 -21.18 7.02
N LYS A 224 8.94 -22.41 6.52
CA LYS A 224 8.32 -23.60 7.11
C LYS A 224 8.64 -23.75 8.60
N ALA A 225 9.89 -23.54 8.98
CA ALA A 225 10.32 -23.62 10.37
C ALA A 225 9.59 -22.61 11.29
N ALA A 226 9.13 -21.46 10.78
CA ALA A 226 8.42 -20.48 11.60
C ALA A 226 7.04 -21.00 12.06
N TRP A 227 6.42 -21.92 11.32
CA TRP A 227 5.14 -22.55 11.70
C TRP A 227 5.31 -23.92 12.32
N GLU A 228 6.16 -24.76 11.74
CA GLU A 228 6.23 -26.19 12.07
C GLU A 228 7.55 -26.59 12.76
N GLY A 229 8.50 -25.66 12.87
CA GLY A 229 9.82 -25.91 13.42
C GLY A 229 9.90 -25.80 14.94
N LYS A 230 11.10 -26.05 15.45
CA LYS A 230 11.48 -25.79 16.84
C LYS A 230 11.58 -24.29 17.07
N ALA A 231 11.00 -23.83 18.17
CA ALA A 231 11.14 -22.45 18.61
C ALA A 231 12.61 -22.14 18.94
N PRO A 232 13.14 -20.98 18.53
CA PRO A 232 14.44 -20.49 19.01
C PRO A 232 14.41 -20.31 20.53
N ARG A 233 15.56 -20.56 21.19
CA ARG A 233 15.72 -20.38 22.64
C ARG A 233 16.24 -18.99 22.98
#